data_AF-A0A2K5Q9G9-F1
#
_entry.id   AF-A0A2K5Q9G9-F1
#
_cell.length_a   1.000
_cell.length_b   1.000
_cell.length_c   1.000
_cell.angle_alpha   90.00
_cell.angle_beta   90.00
_cell.angle_gamma   90.00
#
_symmetry.space_group_name_H-M   'P 1'
#
loop_
_entity.id
_entity.type
_entity.pdbx_description
1 polymer ?
#
loop_
_entity_poly.entity_id
_entity_poly.type
_entity_poly.pdbx_seq_one_letter_code
_entity_poly.pdbx_strand_id
1 'polypeptide(L)'
;MAVVVASRLSRLLGRSRPQLGRPMSSAAYSGEGSAHMWKMLTFFVTLPEVGVSMLNVYLKSLKEHERPEVVAYPHLRIRTKPFPWGDDE
;
A
#
# COMPACT_ATOMS: atom_id res chain seq x y z
N MET A 1 5.01 -33.00 72.01
CA MET A 1 6.07 -33.77 71.35
C MET A 1 6.44 -33.04 70.07
N ALA A 2 7.63 -32.44 70.05
CA ALA A 2 8.16 -31.65 68.94
C ALA A 2 8.95 -32.51 67.95
N VAL A 3 9.25 -31.90 66.80
CA VAL A 3 10.25 -32.30 65.77
C VAL A 3 9.74 -33.43 64.86
N VAL A 4 9.57 -33.21 63.55
CA VAL A 4 10.65 -33.34 62.55
C VAL A 4 10.63 -32.22 61.51
N VAL A 5 11.73 -31.47 61.48
CA VAL A 5 12.25 -30.70 60.35
C VAL A 5 12.91 -31.66 59.36
N ALA A 6 12.58 -31.55 58.07
CA ALA A 6 13.43 -32.02 56.97
C ALA A 6 13.12 -31.13 55.74
N SER A 7 13.81 -30.00 55.64
CA SER A 7 15.04 -29.84 54.86
C SER A 7 14.76 -29.59 53.37
N ARG A 8 14.79 -28.30 53.03
CA ARG A 8 14.98 -27.77 51.68
C ARG A 8 16.18 -28.46 51.01
N LEU A 9 15.94 -29.32 50.03
CA LEU A 9 16.96 -29.74 49.08
C LEU A 9 16.96 -28.77 47.89
N SER A 10 17.93 -27.85 47.97
CA SER A 10 18.74 -27.30 46.89
C SER A 10 18.22 -27.51 45.47
N ARG A 11 17.75 -26.44 44.81
CA ARG A 11 18.59 -25.69 43.85
C ARG A 11 19.60 -26.59 43.15
N LEU A 12 19.26 -27.03 41.93
CA LEU A 12 20.18 -27.15 40.80
C LEU A 12 19.35 -27.54 39.59
N LEU A 13 18.74 -26.54 38.96
CA LEU A 13 18.45 -26.52 37.53
C LEU A 13 18.27 -25.06 37.17
N GLY A 14 19.42 -24.38 37.14
CA GLY A 14 19.58 -23.17 36.34
C GLY A 14 19.30 -23.55 34.89
N ARG A 15 18.03 -23.48 34.51
CA ARG A 15 17.64 -23.46 33.11
C ARG A 15 17.38 -22.00 32.81
N SER A 16 18.46 -21.34 32.39
CA SER A 16 18.40 -20.18 31.50
C SER A 16 17.27 -20.43 30.50
N ARG A 17 16.09 -19.85 30.76
CA ARG A 17 15.09 -19.67 29.73
C ARG A 17 15.74 -18.65 28.80
N PRO A 18 16.08 -19.00 27.54
CA PRO A 18 16.20 -17.93 26.57
C PRO A 18 14.87 -17.18 26.67
N GLN A 19 14.92 -15.86 26.77
CA GLN A 19 13.77 -15.01 26.50
C GLN A 19 13.39 -15.30 25.04
N LEU A 20 12.63 -16.39 24.86
CA LEU A 20 11.95 -16.76 23.65
C LEU A 20 11.21 -15.50 23.26
N GLY A 21 11.62 -14.94 22.13
CA GLY A 21 11.28 -13.59 21.71
C GLY A 21 9.85 -13.27 22.05
N ARG A 22 9.66 -12.12 22.72
CA ARG A 22 8.36 -11.47 22.84
C ARG A 22 7.66 -11.65 21.50
N PRO A 23 6.57 -12.45 21.38
CA PRO A 23 5.73 -12.30 20.21
C PRO A 23 5.25 -10.86 20.32
N MET A 24 5.76 -9.98 19.46
CA MET A 24 5.07 -8.73 19.21
C MET A 24 3.67 -9.18 18.80
N SER A 25 2.69 -8.89 19.64
CA SER A 25 1.29 -9.11 19.33
C SER A 25 0.94 -8.29 18.09
N SER A 26 1.20 -8.84 16.90
CA SER A 26 0.74 -8.34 15.61
C SER A 26 -0.30 -9.31 15.02
N ALA A 27 -1.16 -9.87 15.87
CA ALA A 27 -2.15 -10.86 15.46
C ALA A 27 -3.53 -10.70 16.13
N ALA A 28 -3.77 -9.58 16.84
CA ALA A 28 -5.10 -9.27 17.40
C ALA A 28 -5.90 -8.27 16.55
N TYR A 29 -5.34 -7.76 15.44
CA TYR A 29 -5.96 -6.72 14.59
C TYR A 29 -6.11 -7.14 13.11
N SER A 30 -6.09 -8.43 12.76
CA SER A 30 -5.94 -8.85 11.35
C SER A 30 -7.14 -9.58 10.73
N GLY A 31 -8.31 -9.65 11.38
CA GLY A 31 -9.47 -10.37 10.84
C GLY A 31 -10.61 -9.45 10.39
N GLU A 32 -11.25 -8.80 11.35
CA GLU A 32 -12.54 -8.10 11.14
C GLU A 32 -12.37 -6.56 11.06
N GLY A 33 -11.60 -6.00 12.01
CA GLY A 33 -11.41 -4.55 12.12
C GLY A 33 -10.49 -3.94 11.06
N SER A 34 -9.51 -4.71 10.57
CA SER A 34 -8.60 -4.26 9.52
C SER A 34 -9.36 -4.01 8.21
N ALA A 35 -10.27 -4.90 7.82
CA ALA A 35 -11.04 -4.75 6.59
C ALA A 35 -11.90 -3.47 6.61
N HIS A 36 -12.52 -3.14 7.75
CA HIS A 36 -13.25 -1.89 7.92
C HIS A 36 -12.34 -0.65 7.92
N MET A 37 -11.17 -0.72 8.54
CA MET A 37 -10.18 0.37 8.47
C MET A 37 -9.72 0.63 7.03
N TRP A 38 -9.37 -0.41 6.27
CA TRP A 38 -8.98 -0.27 4.86
C TRP A 38 -10.11 0.26 4.01
N LYS A 39 -11.35 -0.21 4.25
CA LYS A 39 -12.54 0.29 3.57
C LYS A 39 -12.73 1.79 3.83
N MET A 40 -12.63 2.22 5.09
CA MET A 40 -12.70 3.64 5.45
C MET A 40 -11.59 4.46 4.80
N LEU A 41 -10.34 3.97 4.80
CA LEU A 41 -9.23 4.64 4.12
C LEU A 41 -9.49 4.82 2.63
N THR A 42 -10.04 3.82 1.94
CA THR A 42 -10.42 3.96 0.53
C THR A 42 -11.49 5.05 0.36
N PHE A 43 -12.54 5.05 1.17
CA PHE A 43 -13.62 6.04 1.04
C PHE A 43 -13.20 7.46 1.42
N PHE A 44 -12.34 7.63 2.43
CA PHE A 44 -11.97 8.95 2.95
C PHE A 44 -10.69 9.52 2.36
N VAL A 45 -9.78 8.68 1.86
CA VAL A 45 -8.51 9.12 1.29
C VAL A 45 -8.55 8.99 -0.22
N THR A 46 -8.78 7.77 -0.73
CA THR A 46 -8.62 7.51 -2.17
C THR A 46 -9.71 8.16 -3.01
N LEU A 47 -10.98 8.16 -2.58
CA LEU A 47 -12.05 8.79 -3.36
C LEU A 47 -11.90 10.32 -3.42
N PRO A 48 -11.60 11.04 -2.32
CA PRO A 48 -11.28 12.46 -2.40
C PRO A 48 -10.01 12.75 -3.21
N GLU A 49 -8.97 11.92 -3.08
CA GLU A 49 -7.73 12.06 -3.84
C GLU A 49 -7.96 11.97 -5.35
N VAL A 50 -8.74 10.99 -5.80
CA VAL A 50 -9.13 10.85 -7.21
C VAL A 50 -10.02 12.02 -7.65
N GLY A 51 -10.91 12.50 -6.78
CA GLY A 51 -11.71 13.69 -7.05
C GLY A 51 -10.86 14.95 -7.25
N VAL A 52 -9.84 15.15 -6.40
CA VAL A 52 -8.89 16.26 -6.51
C VAL A 52 -8.03 16.14 -7.76
N SER A 53 -7.57 14.94 -8.13
CA SER A 53 -6.79 14.73 -9.36
C SER A 53 -7.63 14.99 -10.60
N MET A 54 -8.88 14.51 -10.63
CA MET A 54 -9.83 14.78 -11.70
C MET A 54 -10.13 16.28 -11.83
N LEU A 55 -10.35 16.96 -10.69
CA LEU A 55 -10.56 18.41 -10.69
C LEU A 55 -9.31 19.16 -11.18
N ASN A 56 -8.11 18.71 -10.81
CA ASN A 56 -6.87 19.33 -11.29
C ASN A 56 -6.73 19.21 -12.81
N VAL A 57 -6.97 18.02 -13.35
CA VAL A 57 -6.92 17.78 -14.79
C VAL A 57 -8.03 18.55 -15.50
N TYR A 58 -9.23 18.60 -14.95
CA TYR A 58 -10.35 19.35 -15.50
C TYR A 58 -10.07 20.86 -15.57
N LEU A 59 -9.55 21.45 -14.49
CA LEU A 59 -9.15 22.86 -14.49
C LEU A 59 -7.98 23.13 -15.44
N LYS A 60 -7.08 22.16 -15.63
CA LYS A 60 -6.01 22.24 -16.62
C LYS A 60 -6.50 22.05 -18.06
N SER A 61 -7.54 21.26 -18.30
CA SER A 61 -8.12 21.06 -19.62
C SER A 61 -8.95 22.25 -20.07
N LEU A 62 -9.57 22.98 -19.14
CA LEU A 62 -10.25 24.26 -19.42
C LEU A 62 -9.27 25.35 -19.86
N LYS A 63 -8.00 25.24 -19.48
CA LYS A 63 -6.95 26.07 -20.07
C LYS A 63 -6.64 25.46 -21.44
N GLU A 64 -7.24 26.03 -22.48
CA GLU A 64 -6.90 25.77 -23.88
C GLU A 64 -5.37 25.73 -24.01
N HIS A 65 -4.83 24.52 -24.16
CA HIS A 65 -3.45 24.38 -24.60
C HIS A 65 -3.50 24.62 -26.09
N GLU A 66 -3.05 25.81 -26.50
CA GLU A 66 -2.89 26.14 -27.91
C GLU A 66 -2.09 25.00 -28.54
N ARG A 67 -2.75 24.24 -29.43
CA ARG A 67 -2.13 23.11 -30.11
C ARG A 67 -0.89 23.68 -30.79
N PRO A 68 0.33 23.21 -30.44
CA PRO A 68 1.52 23.73 -31.07
C PRO A 68 1.38 23.54 -32.58
N GLU A 69 1.77 24.56 -33.34
CA GLU A 69 1.67 24.54 -34.79
C GLU A 69 2.23 23.22 -35.32
N VAL A 70 1.43 22.55 -36.15
CA VAL A 70 1.79 21.23 -36.67
C VAL A 70 2.86 21.43 -37.73
N VAL A 71 4.11 21.51 -37.29
CA VAL A 71 5.26 21.47 -38.17
C VAL A 71 5.47 20.02 -38.59
N ALA A 72 5.48 19.77 -39.89
CA ALA A 72 5.78 18.46 -40.47
C ALA A 72 7.27 18.14 -40.29
N TYR A 73 7.64 17.74 -39.08
CA TYR A 73 8.99 17.27 -38.81
C TYR A 73 9.23 15.95 -39.58
N PRO A 74 10.36 15.81 -40.28
CA PRO A 74 10.65 14.60 -41.08
C PRO A 74 10.65 13.28 -40.29
N HIS A 75 10.75 13.34 -38.96
CA HIS A 75 10.77 12.19 -38.06
C HIS A 75 9.41 11.91 -37.40
N LEU A 76 8.43 12.81 -37.52
CA LEU A 76 7.08 12.61 -36.98
C LEU A 76 6.15 12.13 -38.09
N ARG A 77 5.16 11.29 -37.73
CA ARG A 77 4.13 10.77 -38.64
C ARG A 77 4.66 9.94 -39.82
N ILE A 78 5.88 9.42 -39.76
CA ILE A 78 6.35 8.42 -40.72
C ILE A 78 5.52 7.15 -40.53
N ARG A 79 4.75 6.77 -41.56
CA ARG A 79 4.07 5.48 -41.63
C ARG A 79 4.75 4.62 -42.67
N THR A 80 5.31 3.49 -42.26
CA THR A 80 5.90 2.49 -43.16
C THR A 80 4.89 1.40 -43.57
N LYS A 81 3.80 1.26 -42.83
CA LYS A 81 2.72 0.30 -43.09
C LYS A 81 1.36 0.97 -42.85
N PRO A 82 0.34 0.69 -43.68
CA PRO A 82 -1.02 1.16 -43.45
C PRO A 82 -1.64 0.55 -42.19
N PHE A 83 -2.58 1.26 -41.57
CA PHE A 83 -3.33 0.73 -40.43
C PHE A 83 -4.41 -0.26 -40.90
N PRO A 84 -4.82 -1.25 -40.08
CA PRO A 84 -5.83 -2.22 -40.48
C PRO A 84 -7.27 -1.67 -40.47
N TRP A 85 -7.47 -0.41 -40.09
CA TRP A 85 -8.77 0.26 -39.99
C TRP A 85 -8.59 1.76 -40.26
N GLY A 86 -9.60 2.37 -40.89
CA GLY A 86 -9.56 3.77 -41.32
C GLY A 86 -8.71 3.98 -42.57
N ASP A 87 -8.78 5.19 -43.12
CA ASP A 87 -8.03 5.56 -44.31
C ASP A 87 -6.59 5.97 -43.97
N ASP A 88 -5.67 5.71 -44.89
CA ASP A 88 -4.23 5.95 -44.73
C ASP A 88 -3.82 7.42 -44.96
N GLU A 89 -4.79 8.32 -45.19
CA GLU A 89 -4.58 9.75 -45.46
C GLU A 89 -4.15 10.58 -44.22
#